data_AF-A0A0E0EF32-F1
#
_entry.id   AF-A0A0E0EF32-F1
#
_cell.length_a   1.000
_cell.length_b   1.000
_cell.length_c   1.000
_cell.angle_alpha   90.00
_cell.angle_beta   90.00
_cell.angle_gamma   90.00
#
_symmetry.space_group_name_H-M   'P 1'
#
loop_
_entity.id
_entity.type
_entity.pdbx_description
1 polymer ?
#
loop_
_entity_poly.entity_id
_entity_poly.type
_entity_poly.pdbx_seq_one_letter_code
_entity_poly.pdbx_strand_id
1 'polypeptide(L)'
;MAEFGSASERREEGKKREEEEEEEDDVVCLDPSFFVDRSYEMTTFTFGSQVLHLLCLRAASTDYDLTGQLVWPGAVLMNTYLSEHPETVKDHSIIELGSGIIKKNIEMQSCSGNANAVLTAEKLEWGNYVHISNIIEKHPSGFDLILGADIYILLSYFAVISSFLLSQRLLCIQASKCRFILAYVSRTKVMDVLVLKEAEKHGMHVKEVDGTRTTISNLEGVIYEITLK
;
A
#
# COMPACT_ATOMS: atom_id res chain seq x y z
N MET A 1 66.43 48.92 49.69
CA MET A 1 67.46 48.77 48.63
C MET A 1 67.26 47.38 48.05
N ALA A 2 67.06 47.29 46.74
CA ALA A 2 66.35 46.22 46.03
C ALA A 2 67.19 44.97 45.73
N GLU A 3 66.52 43.82 45.53
CA GLU A 3 66.65 42.82 44.43
C GLU A 3 65.80 41.57 44.82
N PHE A 4 64.74 41.13 44.12
CA PHE A 4 64.52 40.55 42.78
C PHE A 4 65.13 39.14 42.52
N GLY A 5 64.25 38.19 42.15
CA GLY A 5 64.55 36.86 41.57
C GLY A 5 64.44 35.72 42.60
N SER A 6 63.78 34.58 42.40
CA SER A 6 63.18 33.91 41.24
C SER A 6 62.24 32.82 41.75
N ALA A 7 61.11 32.61 41.08
CA ALA A 7 60.21 31.49 41.29
C ALA A 7 60.60 30.31 40.37
N SER A 8 60.67 29.08 40.87
CA SER A 8 60.32 27.89 40.07
C SER A 8 60.22 26.60 40.89
N GLU A 9 59.08 25.92 40.73
CA GLU A 9 58.91 24.46 40.68
C GLU A 9 59.34 23.59 41.88
N ARG A 10 58.34 23.16 42.64
CA ARG A 10 57.70 21.84 42.40
C ARG A 10 56.40 21.72 43.21
N ARG A 11 55.27 21.73 42.51
CA ARG A 11 53.96 21.30 43.03
C ARG A 11 53.88 19.79 42.85
N GLU A 12 53.64 19.06 43.92
CA GLU A 12 53.21 17.66 43.86
C GLU A 12 51.77 17.60 43.36
N GLU A 13 51.59 16.94 42.23
CA GLU A 13 50.31 16.61 41.62
C GLU A 13 49.64 15.47 42.41
N GLY A 14 48.72 15.82 43.29
CA GLY A 14 47.69 14.90 43.79
C GLY A 14 46.59 14.76 42.75
N LYS A 15 46.78 13.88 41.76
CA LYS A 15 45.79 13.58 40.71
C LYS A 15 44.60 12.83 41.33
N LYS A 16 43.52 13.54 41.67
CA LYS A 16 42.19 12.94 41.88
C LYS A 16 41.79 12.25 40.57
N ARG A 17 41.71 10.93 40.58
CA ARG A 17 40.95 10.18 39.59
C ARG A 17 39.51 10.21 40.05
N GLU A 18 38.71 11.03 39.39
CA GLU A 18 37.27 10.85 39.37
C GLU A 18 37.03 9.67 38.42
N GLU A 19 36.64 8.53 38.99
CA GLU A 19 36.06 7.43 38.24
C GLU A 19 34.66 7.90 37.84
N GLU A 20 34.54 8.45 36.63
CA GLU A 20 33.26 8.53 35.94
C GLU A 20 32.89 7.09 35.58
N GLU A 21 32.11 6.44 36.44
CA GLU A 21 31.29 5.30 36.04
C GLU A 21 30.28 5.86 35.02
N GLU A 22 30.62 5.77 33.73
CA GLU A 22 29.62 5.80 32.67
C GLU A 22 28.68 4.62 32.95
N GLU A 23 27.51 4.90 33.51
CA GLU A 23 26.38 3.98 33.42
C GLU A 23 26.14 3.77 31.92
N GLU A 24 26.72 2.71 31.34
CA GLU A 24 26.24 2.16 30.08
C GLU A 24 24.79 1.77 30.35
N ASP A 25 23.86 2.68 30.03
CA ASP A 25 22.46 2.34 29.85
C ASP A 25 22.46 1.09 28.96
N ASP A 26 22.02 -0.05 29.52
CA ASP A 26 21.83 -1.31 28.81
C ASP A 26 20.78 -1.08 27.69
N VAL A 27 21.20 -0.45 26.60
CA VAL A 27 20.38 -0.24 25.42
C VAL A 27 20.22 -1.59 24.78
N VAL A 28 19.09 -2.24 25.10
CA VAL A 28 18.65 -3.47 24.46
C VAL A 28 18.41 -3.15 22.98
N CYS A 29 19.42 -3.42 22.16
CA CYS A 29 19.30 -3.38 20.72
C CYS A 29 18.39 -4.53 20.28
N LEU A 30 17.10 -4.26 20.10
CA LEU A 30 16.16 -5.22 19.54
C LEU A 30 16.54 -5.50 18.09
N ASP A 31 16.63 -6.79 17.75
CA ASP A 31 16.81 -7.19 16.36
C ASP A 31 15.61 -6.71 15.52
N PRO A 32 15.81 -6.05 14.37
CA PRO A 32 14.71 -5.57 13.54
C PRO A 32 13.70 -6.65 13.14
N SER A 33 14.10 -7.92 13.07
CA SER A 33 13.20 -9.05 12.83
C SER A 33 12.15 -9.24 13.91
N PHE A 34 12.35 -8.71 15.12
CA PHE A 34 11.36 -8.70 16.20
C PHE A 34 10.08 -7.97 15.79
N PHE A 35 10.17 -6.97 14.91
CA PHE A 35 9.03 -6.18 14.44
C PHE A 35 8.40 -6.74 13.15
N VAL A 36 8.92 -7.86 12.63
CA VAL A 36 8.45 -8.47 11.39
C VAL A 36 7.59 -9.70 11.69
N ASP A 37 6.29 -9.57 11.48
CA ASP A 37 5.39 -10.71 11.49
C ASP A 37 5.68 -11.62 10.29
N ARG A 38 5.87 -12.92 10.54
CA ARG A 38 6.11 -13.96 9.53
C ARG A 38 5.07 -15.08 9.63
N SER A 39 4.07 -14.94 10.50
CA SER A 39 3.05 -15.93 10.80
C SER A 39 1.94 -15.93 9.75
N TYR A 40 2.27 -16.37 8.54
CA TYR A 40 1.26 -16.57 7.50
C TYR A 40 0.30 -17.68 7.90
N GLU A 41 -0.99 -17.38 7.86
CA GLU A 41 -2.06 -18.31 8.16
C GLU A 41 -2.99 -18.44 6.96
N MET A 42 -3.51 -19.65 6.75
CA MET A 42 -4.56 -19.87 5.76
C MET A 42 -5.87 -19.31 6.32
N THR A 43 -6.31 -18.18 5.78
CA THR A 43 -7.54 -17.50 6.20
C THR A 43 -8.64 -17.72 5.17
N THR A 44 -9.84 -17.99 5.65
CA THR A 44 -11.02 -18.20 4.78
C THR A 44 -11.84 -16.92 4.73
N PHE A 45 -12.09 -16.43 3.52
CA PHE A 45 -12.98 -15.30 3.25
C PHE A 45 -14.19 -15.79 2.46
N THR A 46 -15.36 -15.23 2.74
CA THR A 46 -16.60 -15.59 2.06
C THR A 46 -17.28 -14.32 1.55
N PHE A 47 -17.55 -14.28 0.25
CA PHE A 47 -18.18 -13.15 -0.43
C PHE A 47 -19.31 -13.69 -1.31
N GLY A 48 -20.56 -13.45 -0.90
CA GLY A 48 -21.72 -14.09 -1.51
C GLY A 48 -21.60 -15.62 -1.47
N SER A 49 -21.59 -16.26 -2.63
CA SER A 49 -21.41 -17.71 -2.78
C SER A 49 -19.93 -18.15 -2.92
N GLN A 50 -19.00 -17.20 -3.06
CA GLN A 50 -17.60 -17.48 -3.31
C GLN A 50 -16.84 -17.63 -1.99
N VAL A 51 -16.03 -18.69 -1.91
CA VAL A 51 -15.14 -18.96 -0.78
C VAL A 51 -13.70 -18.89 -1.27
N LEU A 52 -12.90 -18.04 -0.62
CA LEU A 52 -11.48 -17.86 -0.92
C LEU A 52 -10.65 -18.32 0.27
N HIS A 53 -9.64 -19.14 0.00
CA HIS A 53 -8.63 -19.54 0.97
C HIS A 53 -7.32 -18.83 0.61
N LEU A 54 -6.91 -17.89 1.46
CA LEU A 54 -5.78 -17.00 1.20
C LEU A 54 -4.75 -17.16 2.31
N LEU A 55 -3.50 -17.38 1.91
CA LEU A 55 -2.36 -17.34 2.81
C LEU A 55 -1.92 -15.89 3.00
N CYS A 56 -2.17 -15.33 4.18
CA CYS A 56 -1.86 -13.94 4.54
C CYS A 56 -1.40 -13.83 6.00
N LEU A 57 -0.78 -12.71 6.37
CA LEU A 57 -0.49 -12.37 7.76
C LEU A 57 -1.78 -11.99 8.52
N ARG A 58 -1.69 -11.87 9.84
CA ARG A 58 -2.79 -11.40 10.71
C ARG A 58 -2.64 -9.97 11.20
N ALA A 59 -1.40 -9.48 11.25
CA ALA A 59 -1.10 -8.13 11.72
C ALA A 59 -0.25 -7.37 10.71
N ALA A 60 -0.45 -6.06 10.69
CA ALA A 60 0.32 -5.18 9.81
C ALA A 60 1.72 -4.97 10.39
N SER A 61 2.71 -4.97 9.52
CA SER A 61 3.98 -4.32 9.81
C SER A 61 3.89 -2.84 9.46
N THR A 62 4.63 -2.00 10.18
CA THR A 62 4.81 -0.58 9.84
C THR A 62 5.74 -0.37 8.65
N ASP A 63 6.42 -1.41 8.18
CA ASP A 63 7.32 -1.33 7.03
C ASP A 63 6.53 -1.34 5.71
N TYR A 64 6.82 -0.38 4.84
CA TYR A 64 6.01 -0.07 3.67
C TYR A 64 6.06 -1.20 2.63
N ASP A 65 7.18 -1.92 2.54
CA ASP A 65 7.37 -3.07 1.64
C ASP A 65 6.69 -4.36 2.16
N LEU A 66 6.29 -4.38 3.43
CA LEU A 66 5.58 -5.50 4.07
C LEU A 66 4.07 -5.30 4.13
N THR A 67 3.55 -4.14 3.71
CA THR A 67 2.10 -3.85 3.71
C THR A 67 1.30 -4.79 2.81
N GLY A 68 1.90 -5.31 1.74
CA GLY A 68 1.26 -6.22 0.79
C GLY A 68 1.05 -7.66 1.30
N GLN A 69 1.25 -7.93 2.59
CA GLN A 69 1.18 -9.28 3.18
C GLN A 69 -0.15 -9.60 3.87
N LEU A 70 -1.06 -8.62 3.91
CA LEU A 70 -2.37 -8.71 4.54
C LEU A 70 -3.50 -8.59 3.53
N VAL A 71 -4.69 -9.04 3.94
CA VAL A 71 -5.93 -8.63 3.30
C VAL A 71 -6.43 -7.37 4.00
N TRP A 72 -6.33 -6.22 3.32
CA TRP A 72 -6.75 -4.93 3.86
C TRP A 72 -8.27 -4.76 3.84
N PRO A 73 -8.85 -3.90 4.71
CA PRO A 73 -10.28 -3.62 4.71
C PRO A 73 -10.84 -3.20 3.35
N GLY A 74 -10.11 -2.40 2.56
CA GLY A 74 -10.51 -2.03 1.21
C GLY A 74 -10.66 -3.24 0.28
N ALA A 75 -9.83 -4.29 0.43
CA ALA A 75 -9.95 -5.51 -0.36
C ALA A 75 -11.21 -6.30 0.01
N VAL A 76 -11.54 -6.36 1.31
CA VAL A 76 -12.80 -6.96 1.79
C VAL A 76 -14.01 -6.18 1.26
N LEU A 77 -13.95 -4.84 1.29
CA LEU A 77 -14.98 -3.97 0.72
C LEU A 77 -15.17 -4.21 -0.78
N MET A 78 -14.07 -4.23 -1.55
CA MET A 78 -14.10 -4.51 -2.99
C MET A 78 -14.73 -5.86 -3.31
N ASN A 79 -14.30 -6.93 -2.62
CA ASN A 79 -14.81 -8.28 -2.89
C ASN A 79 -16.29 -8.42 -2.49
N THR A 80 -16.73 -7.74 -1.42
CA THR A 80 -18.15 -7.67 -1.05
C THR A 80 -18.95 -7.02 -2.18
N TYR A 81 -18.53 -5.84 -2.64
CA TYR A 81 -19.16 -5.12 -3.75
C TYR A 81 -19.25 -5.97 -5.02
N LEU A 82 -18.15 -6.61 -5.43
CA LEU A 82 -18.11 -7.44 -6.63
C LEU A 82 -18.96 -8.71 -6.52
N SER A 83 -19.14 -9.26 -5.31
CA SER A 83 -20.03 -10.40 -5.10
C SER A 83 -21.50 -10.06 -5.26
N GLU A 84 -21.87 -8.81 -4.99
CA GLU A 84 -23.21 -8.27 -5.16
C GLU A 84 -23.46 -7.75 -6.59
N HIS A 85 -22.39 -7.36 -7.29
CA HIS A 85 -22.41 -6.74 -8.63
C HIS A 85 -21.51 -7.49 -9.62
N PRO A 86 -21.73 -8.79 -9.88
CA PRO A 86 -20.87 -9.60 -10.73
C PRO A 86 -20.78 -9.09 -12.17
N GLU A 87 -21.79 -8.37 -12.66
CA GLU A 87 -21.80 -7.69 -13.96
C GLU A 87 -20.72 -6.61 -14.09
N THR A 88 -20.17 -6.12 -12.97
CA THR A 88 -19.06 -5.16 -13.00
C THR A 88 -17.82 -5.75 -13.66
N VAL A 89 -17.54 -7.03 -13.43
CA VAL A 89 -16.32 -7.71 -13.88
C VAL A 89 -16.56 -8.70 -15.02
N LYS A 90 -17.81 -9.19 -15.15
CA LYS A 90 -18.16 -10.17 -16.17
C LYS A 90 -17.87 -9.63 -17.57
N ASP A 91 -17.20 -10.42 -18.39
CA ASP A 91 -16.87 -10.13 -19.79
C ASP A 91 -16.00 -8.85 -20.01
N HIS A 92 -15.33 -8.36 -18.96
CA HIS A 92 -14.40 -7.22 -19.04
C HIS A 92 -12.93 -7.67 -18.97
N SER A 93 -12.06 -6.99 -19.70
CA SER A 93 -10.60 -7.01 -19.48
C SER A 93 -10.26 -6.17 -18.26
N ILE A 94 -9.56 -6.74 -17.27
CA ILE A 94 -9.37 -6.13 -15.95
C ILE A 94 -7.88 -6.03 -15.62
N ILE A 95 -7.48 -4.90 -15.05
CA ILE A 95 -6.20 -4.75 -14.35
C ILE A 95 -6.44 -4.34 -12.89
N GLU A 96 -5.86 -5.06 -11.96
CA GLU A 96 -5.87 -4.70 -10.54
C GLU A 96 -4.54 -4.06 -10.15
N LEU A 97 -4.60 -2.87 -9.54
CA LEU A 97 -3.46 -2.15 -9.01
C LEU A 97 -3.32 -2.42 -7.51
N GLY A 98 -2.10 -2.66 -7.03
CA GLY A 98 -1.84 -2.87 -5.61
C GLY A 98 -2.43 -4.18 -5.06
N SER A 99 -2.36 -5.26 -5.85
CA SER A 99 -2.97 -6.57 -5.57
C SER A 99 -2.40 -7.34 -4.34
N GLY A 100 -1.39 -6.80 -3.65
CA GLY A 100 -0.86 -7.32 -2.39
C GLY A 100 -0.51 -8.82 -2.43
N ILE A 101 -1.23 -9.61 -1.63
CA ILE A 101 -1.00 -11.06 -1.43
C ILE A 101 -1.34 -11.93 -2.64
N ILE A 102 -1.94 -11.38 -3.70
CA ILE A 102 -2.47 -12.15 -4.83
C ILE A 102 -1.38 -12.94 -5.56
N LYS A 103 -0.20 -12.36 -5.80
CA LYS A 103 0.89 -13.06 -6.49
C LYS A 103 1.29 -14.36 -5.78
N LYS A 104 1.51 -14.28 -4.46
CA LYS A 104 1.86 -15.44 -3.63
C LYS A 104 0.77 -16.52 -3.67
N ASN A 105 -0.49 -16.11 -3.71
CA ASN A 105 -1.62 -17.04 -3.72
C ASN A 105 -1.87 -17.67 -5.10
N ILE A 106 -1.63 -16.96 -6.21
CA ILE A 106 -1.68 -17.53 -7.57
C ILE A 106 -0.65 -18.65 -7.73
N GLU A 107 0.58 -18.43 -7.26
CA GLU A 107 1.65 -19.43 -7.32
C GLU A 107 1.28 -20.71 -6.55
N MET A 108 0.60 -20.59 -5.41
CA MET A 108 0.13 -21.75 -4.65
C MET A 108 -1.09 -22.45 -5.29
N GLN A 109 -2.01 -21.69 -5.89
CA GLN A 109 -3.25 -22.24 -6.47
C GLN A 109 -3.08 -22.79 -7.89
N SER A 110 -2.04 -22.39 -8.61
CA SER A 110 -1.69 -22.96 -9.93
C SER A 110 -1.43 -24.47 -9.88
N CYS A 111 -1.22 -25.04 -8.69
CA CYS A 111 -1.14 -26.48 -8.45
C CYS A 111 -2.51 -27.20 -8.41
N SER A 112 -3.64 -26.48 -8.49
CA SER A 112 -5.00 -27.03 -8.26
C SER A 112 -5.89 -27.15 -9.51
N GLY A 113 -5.43 -26.71 -10.69
CA GLY A 113 -5.99 -27.08 -11.99
C GLY A 113 -7.34 -26.47 -12.39
N ASN A 114 -7.90 -25.52 -11.65
CA ASN A 114 -9.21 -24.93 -11.96
C ASN A 114 -9.15 -23.39 -12.05
N ALA A 115 -8.95 -22.85 -13.25
CA ALA A 115 -9.36 -21.48 -13.55
C ALA A 115 -9.70 -21.33 -15.04
N ASN A 116 -10.94 -20.91 -15.34
CA ASN A 116 -11.39 -20.50 -16.68
C ASN A 116 -10.87 -19.11 -17.09
N ALA A 117 -10.28 -18.35 -16.15
CA ALA A 117 -9.66 -17.05 -16.39
C ALA A 117 -8.13 -17.17 -16.29
N VAL A 118 -7.41 -16.58 -17.25
CA VAL A 118 -5.95 -16.47 -17.21
C VAL A 118 -5.60 -15.31 -16.28
N LEU A 119 -5.23 -15.60 -15.03
CA LEU A 119 -4.68 -14.59 -14.12
C LEU A 119 -3.17 -14.48 -14.31
N THR A 120 -2.69 -13.27 -14.64
CA THR A 120 -1.26 -12.95 -14.67
C THR A 120 -0.95 -11.92 -13.57
N ALA A 121 0.14 -12.13 -12.86
CA ALA A 121 0.66 -11.19 -11.86
C ALA A 121 1.97 -10.59 -12.36
N GLU A 122 2.01 -9.27 -12.54
CA GLU A 122 3.18 -8.53 -13.02
C GLU A 122 3.62 -7.47 -12.01
N LYS A 123 4.92 -7.19 -11.94
CA LYS A 123 5.44 -6.12 -11.08
C LYS A 123 5.12 -4.77 -11.75
N LEU A 124 4.39 -3.93 -11.03
CA LEU A 124 4.12 -2.55 -11.43
C LEU A 124 4.50 -1.61 -10.28
N GLU A 125 5.57 -0.87 -10.49
CA GLU A 125 6.02 0.17 -9.57
C GLU A 125 5.45 1.51 -10.01
N TRP A 126 4.91 2.26 -9.06
CA TRP A 126 4.18 3.49 -9.36
C TRP A 126 5.14 4.57 -9.84
N GLY A 127 4.82 5.21 -10.95
CA GLY A 127 5.70 6.18 -11.60
C GLY A 127 6.85 5.57 -12.41
N ASN A 128 6.99 4.24 -12.44
CA ASN A 128 8.00 3.58 -13.27
C ASN A 128 7.52 3.46 -14.73
N TYR A 129 8.01 4.35 -15.58
CA TYR A 129 7.62 4.42 -16.99
C TYR A 129 7.93 3.15 -17.79
N VAL A 130 8.99 2.41 -17.45
CA VAL A 130 9.34 1.17 -18.16
C VAL A 130 8.30 0.09 -17.87
N HIS A 131 7.92 -0.09 -16.60
CA HIS A 131 6.86 -1.04 -16.22
C HIS A 131 5.53 -0.69 -16.91
N ILE A 132 5.18 0.60 -16.93
CA ILE A 132 3.95 1.08 -17.57
C ILE A 132 3.98 0.81 -19.08
N SER A 133 5.05 1.18 -19.78
CA SER A 133 5.17 0.94 -21.22
C SER A 133 5.05 -0.54 -21.57
N ASN A 134 5.69 -1.43 -20.79
CA ASN A 134 5.60 -2.87 -21.01
C ASN A 134 4.16 -3.40 -20.90
N ILE A 135 3.38 -2.89 -19.93
CA ILE A 135 1.96 -3.27 -19.78
C ILE A 135 1.16 -2.77 -20.98
N ILE A 136 1.36 -1.52 -21.40
CA ILE A 136 0.65 -0.93 -22.54
C ILE A 136 0.98 -1.68 -23.84
N GLU A 137 2.23 -2.07 -24.05
CA GLU A 137 2.67 -2.83 -25.21
C GLU A 137 2.04 -4.24 -25.25
N LYS A 138 1.92 -4.91 -24.09
CA LYS A 138 1.25 -6.21 -23.99
C LYS A 138 -0.26 -6.12 -24.17
N HIS A 139 -0.86 -4.99 -23.79
CA HIS A 139 -2.31 -4.75 -23.82
C HIS A 139 -2.64 -3.50 -24.65
N PRO A 140 -2.43 -3.52 -25.97
CA PRO A 140 -2.61 -2.34 -26.83
C PRO A 140 -4.08 -1.90 -26.92
N SER A 141 -5.03 -2.79 -26.65
CA SER A 141 -6.47 -2.47 -26.53
C SER A 141 -6.87 -1.93 -25.15
N GLY A 142 -5.92 -1.82 -24.22
CA GLY A 142 -6.16 -1.41 -22.84
C GLY A 142 -6.97 -2.42 -22.02
N PHE A 143 -7.57 -1.91 -20.96
CA PHE A 143 -8.45 -2.64 -20.06
C PHE A 143 -9.80 -1.93 -20.02
N ASP A 144 -10.88 -2.69 -19.88
CA ASP A 144 -12.22 -2.12 -19.74
C ASP A 144 -12.47 -1.64 -18.29
N LEU A 145 -11.76 -2.27 -17.33
CA LEU A 145 -11.87 -1.98 -15.90
C LEU A 145 -10.49 -1.94 -15.22
N ILE A 146 -10.29 -0.93 -14.38
CA ILE A 146 -9.20 -0.86 -13.41
C ILE A 146 -9.81 -1.12 -12.04
N LEU A 147 -9.18 -1.95 -11.23
CA LEU A 147 -9.52 -2.17 -9.82
C LEU A 147 -8.40 -1.67 -8.93
N GLY A 148 -8.76 -1.11 -7.78
CA GLY A 148 -7.82 -0.73 -6.74
C GLY A 148 -8.49 -0.77 -5.38
N ALA A 149 -7.82 -1.34 -4.38
CA ALA A 149 -8.31 -1.42 -3.02
C ALA A 149 -7.22 -0.97 -2.05
N ASP A 150 -7.51 0.05 -1.22
CA ASP A 150 -6.57 0.56 -0.22
C ASP A 150 -5.19 1.00 -0.75
N ILE A 151 -5.10 1.28 -2.05
CA ILE A 151 -3.85 1.64 -2.72
C ILE A 151 -3.33 3.04 -2.33
N TYR A 152 -4.16 3.86 -1.67
CA TYR A 152 -3.83 5.21 -1.22
C TYR A 152 -3.30 5.27 0.23
N ILE A 153 -3.09 4.12 0.87
CA ILE A 153 -2.60 4.03 2.26
C ILE A 153 -1.12 4.43 2.38
N LEU A 154 -0.36 4.46 1.29
CA LEU A 154 1.03 4.92 1.31
C LEU A 154 1.06 6.44 1.53
N LEU A 155 1.43 6.83 2.75
CA LEU A 155 1.45 8.18 3.36
C LEU A 155 2.30 9.24 2.62
N SER A 156 2.64 9.04 1.34
CA SER A 156 3.28 10.06 0.51
C SER A 156 2.31 10.59 -0.54
N TYR A 157 2.17 11.91 -0.59
CA TYR A 157 1.46 12.63 -1.66
C TYR A 157 1.94 12.20 -3.06
N PHE A 158 3.21 11.81 -3.18
CA PHE A 158 3.80 11.26 -4.41
C PHE A 158 3.15 9.96 -4.88
N ALA A 159 2.83 9.03 -3.98
CA ALA A 159 2.14 7.79 -4.33
C ALA A 159 0.71 8.08 -4.82
N VAL A 160 0.00 9.00 -4.17
CA VAL A 160 -1.33 9.44 -4.60
C VAL A 160 -1.29 10.03 -6.02
N ILE A 161 -0.33 10.92 -6.30
CA ILE A 161 -0.13 11.46 -7.65
C ILE A 161 0.19 10.33 -8.64
N SER A 162 1.12 9.45 -8.29
CA SER A 162 1.61 8.41 -9.21
C SER A 162 0.55 7.38 -9.57
N SER A 163 -0.33 7.01 -8.62
CA SER A 163 -1.49 6.15 -8.92
C SER A 163 -2.50 6.84 -9.81
N PHE A 164 -2.80 8.11 -9.56
CA PHE A 164 -3.72 8.85 -10.40
C PHE A 164 -3.18 9.08 -11.80
N LEU A 165 -1.89 9.41 -11.95
CA LEU A 165 -1.23 9.50 -13.26
C LEU A 165 -1.22 8.16 -14.01
N LEU A 166 -0.98 7.06 -13.31
CA LEU A 166 -1.03 5.71 -13.89
C LEU A 166 -2.45 5.36 -14.33
N SER A 167 -3.43 5.54 -13.45
CA SER A 167 -4.84 5.26 -13.74
C SER A 167 -5.31 6.13 -14.90
N GLN A 168 -4.97 7.42 -14.92
CA GLN A 168 -5.25 8.33 -16.02
C GLN A 168 -4.66 7.81 -17.34
N ARG A 169 -3.38 7.40 -17.34
CA ARG A 169 -2.73 6.84 -18.53
C ARG A 169 -3.42 5.58 -19.04
N LEU A 170 -3.77 4.66 -18.15
CA LEU A 170 -4.48 3.43 -18.52
C LEU A 170 -5.89 3.73 -19.04
N LEU A 171 -6.62 4.62 -18.36
CA LEU A 171 -7.94 5.10 -18.79
C LEU A 171 -7.89 5.77 -20.17
N CYS A 172 -6.81 6.49 -20.48
CA CYS A 172 -6.62 7.18 -21.76
C CYS A 172 -6.50 6.22 -22.95
N ILE A 173 -6.02 4.98 -22.75
CA ILE A 173 -5.80 4.01 -23.85
C ILE A 173 -7.12 3.70 -24.57
N GLN A 174 -8.22 3.60 -23.82
CA GLN A 174 -9.54 3.30 -24.40
C GLN A 174 -10.41 4.54 -24.66
N ALA A 175 -9.83 5.74 -24.67
CA ALA A 175 -10.54 6.99 -25.00
C ALA A 175 -11.90 7.13 -24.29
N SER A 176 -11.92 6.99 -22.95
CA SER A 176 -13.08 7.12 -22.04
C SER A 176 -14.04 5.92 -21.89
N LYS A 177 -13.75 4.74 -22.49
CA LYS A 177 -14.54 3.52 -22.23
C LYS A 177 -14.14 2.77 -20.96
N CYS A 178 -12.93 2.98 -20.48
CA CYS A 178 -12.40 2.34 -19.28
C CYS A 178 -12.95 3.02 -18.02
N ARG A 179 -13.30 2.23 -17.01
CA ARG A 179 -13.70 2.70 -15.67
C ARG A 179 -12.68 2.27 -14.63
N PHE A 180 -12.47 3.08 -13.61
CA PHE A 180 -11.67 2.71 -12.45
C PHE A 180 -12.57 2.60 -11.22
N ILE A 181 -12.69 1.39 -10.66
CA ILE A 181 -13.39 1.13 -9.41
C ILE A 181 -12.38 1.09 -8.27
N LEU A 182 -12.59 1.96 -7.30
CA LEU A 182 -11.72 2.12 -6.15
C LEU A 182 -12.50 1.81 -4.86
N ALA A 183 -12.05 0.80 -4.12
CA ALA A 183 -12.47 0.60 -2.73
C ALA A 183 -11.58 1.44 -1.82
N TYR A 184 -12.16 2.49 -1.26
CA TYR A 184 -11.48 3.46 -0.41
C TYR A 184 -11.92 3.31 1.04
N VAL A 185 -10.95 3.21 1.96
CA VAL A 185 -11.21 3.23 3.41
C VAL A 185 -10.57 4.47 4.01
N SER A 186 -11.41 5.34 4.57
CA SER A 186 -11.02 6.59 5.21
C SER A 186 -10.14 6.31 6.43
N ARG A 187 -8.92 6.87 6.42
CA ARG A 187 -7.98 6.81 7.54
C ARG A 187 -7.88 8.15 8.27
N THR A 188 -7.96 9.25 7.52
CA THR A 188 -8.01 10.61 8.06
C THR A 188 -8.83 11.51 7.15
N LYS A 189 -9.57 12.47 7.74
CA LYS A 189 -10.43 13.38 6.96
C LYS A 189 -9.66 14.29 6.00
N VAL A 190 -8.39 14.55 6.27
CA VAL A 190 -7.51 15.30 5.35
C VAL A 190 -7.26 14.50 4.07
N MET A 191 -7.02 13.19 4.20
CA MET A 191 -6.77 12.32 3.05
C MET A 191 -8.01 12.15 2.17
N ASP A 192 -9.21 12.07 2.77
CA ASP A 192 -10.47 12.00 2.03
C ASP A 192 -10.56 13.17 1.02
N VAL A 193 -10.21 14.38 1.46
CA VAL A 193 -10.24 15.58 0.61
C VAL A 193 -9.12 15.59 -0.42
N LEU A 194 -7.90 15.19 -0.04
CA LEU A 194 -6.74 15.21 -0.94
C LEU A 194 -6.86 14.22 -2.09
N VAL A 195 -7.37 13.02 -1.84
CA VAL A 195 -7.57 11.99 -2.87
C VAL A 195 -8.53 12.50 -3.94
N LEU A 196 -9.65 13.11 -3.55
CA LEU A 196 -10.64 13.67 -4.48
C LEU A 196 -10.06 14.86 -5.27
N LYS A 197 -9.37 15.79 -4.59
CA LYS A 197 -8.75 16.95 -5.25
C LYS A 197 -7.69 16.56 -6.27
N GLU A 198 -6.86 15.56 -5.95
CA GLU A 198 -5.81 15.11 -6.87
C GLU A 198 -6.41 14.43 -8.10
N ALA A 199 -7.45 13.62 -7.93
CA ALA A 199 -8.18 13.03 -9.05
C ALA A 199 -8.75 14.13 -9.99
N GLU A 200 -9.41 15.14 -9.42
CA GLU A 200 -9.99 16.25 -10.19
C GLU A 200 -8.93 17.04 -10.97
N LYS A 201 -7.78 17.30 -10.34
CA LYS A 201 -6.63 17.99 -10.94
C LYS A 201 -6.07 17.22 -12.15
N HIS A 202 -6.17 15.90 -12.15
CA HIS A 202 -5.79 15.03 -13.26
C HIS A 202 -6.94 14.76 -14.24
N GLY A 203 -8.00 15.57 -14.23
CA GLY A 203 -9.09 15.47 -15.19
C GLY A 203 -9.96 14.23 -14.99
N MET A 204 -9.96 13.64 -13.80
CA MET A 204 -10.86 12.54 -13.46
C MET A 204 -12.14 13.06 -12.79
N HIS A 205 -13.24 12.40 -13.08
CA HIS A 205 -14.49 12.53 -12.33
C HIS A 205 -14.58 11.37 -11.35
N VAL A 206 -14.78 11.68 -10.07
CA VAL A 206 -14.91 10.69 -8.99
C VAL A 206 -16.34 10.73 -8.50
N LYS A 207 -17.01 9.57 -8.50
CA LYS A 207 -18.40 9.43 -8.05
C LYS A 207 -18.49 8.30 -7.04
N GLU A 208 -19.18 8.54 -5.92
CA GLU A 208 -19.56 7.44 -5.01
C GLU A 208 -20.58 6.54 -5.69
N VAL A 209 -20.38 5.23 -5.58
CA VAL A 209 -21.38 4.26 -6.00
C VAL A 209 -22.46 4.20 -4.93
N ASP A 210 -23.71 4.43 -5.32
CA ASP A 210 -24.84 4.53 -4.41
C ASP A 210 -24.98 3.29 -3.54
N GLY A 211 -25.19 3.47 -2.23
CA GLY A 211 -25.39 2.37 -1.28
C GLY A 211 -24.11 1.67 -0.83
N THR A 212 -22.93 2.03 -1.32
CA THR A 212 -21.67 1.34 -0.97
C THR A 212 -20.96 1.89 0.26
N ARG A 213 -21.32 3.10 0.71
CA ARG A 213 -20.75 3.72 1.91
C ARG A 213 -21.16 2.92 3.16
N THR A 214 -20.18 2.41 3.89
CA THR A 214 -20.39 1.52 5.03
C THR A 214 -19.31 1.66 6.10
N THR A 215 -19.51 1.00 7.25
CA THR A 215 -18.46 0.85 8.26
C THR A 215 -17.78 -0.51 8.11
N ILE A 216 -16.47 -0.52 7.92
CA ILE A 216 -15.64 -1.72 7.80
C ILE A 216 -14.42 -1.62 8.71
N SER A 217 -14.24 -2.59 9.61
CA SER A 217 -13.15 -2.58 10.60
C SER A 217 -13.07 -1.28 11.41
N ASN A 218 -14.22 -0.75 11.86
CA ASN A 218 -14.37 0.53 12.57
C ASN A 218 -13.98 1.78 11.79
N LEU A 219 -13.83 1.66 10.46
CA LEU A 219 -13.50 2.77 9.56
C LEU A 219 -14.61 2.95 8.54
N GLU A 220 -14.70 4.15 7.99
CA GLU A 220 -15.63 4.45 6.91
C GLU A 220 -15.04 3.96 5.58
N GLY A 221 -15.77 3.10 4.89
CA GLY A 221 -15.42 2.58 3.57
C GLY A 221 -16.44 3.01 2.52
N VAL A 222 -15.99 3.22 1.28
CA VAL A 222 -16.85 3.57 0.14
C VAL A 222 -16.24 3.05 -1.17
N ILE A 223 -17.11 2.68 -2.13
CA ILE A 223 -16.69 2.40 -3.50
C ILE A 223 -16.82 3.68 -4.32
N TYR A 224 -15.72 4.08 -4.96
CA TYR A 224 -15.70 5.14 -5.96
C TYR A 224 -15.65 4.54 -7.36
N GLU A 225 -16.48 5.07 -8.25
CA GLU A 225 -16.31 4.94 -9.70
C GLU A 225 -15.60 6.19 -10.23
N ILE A 226 -14.51 5.98 -10.95
CA ILE A 226 -13.63 7.02 -11.46
C ILE A 226 -13.53 6.90 -12.97
N THR A 227 -13.82 8.00 -13.67
CA THR A 227 -13.74 8.09 -15.14
C THR A 227 -12.92 9.31 -15.56
N LEU A 228 -12.45 9.33 -16.80
CA LEU A 228 -11.90 10.55 -17.39
C LEU A 228 -13.02 11.52 -17.77
N LYS A 229 -12.76 12.82 -17.60
CA LYS A 229 -13.62 13.91 -18.10
C LYS A 229 -13.54 14.06 -19.61
#